data_AF-K9KEB0-F1
#
_entry.id   AF-K9KEB0-F1
#
_cell.length_a   1.000
_cell.length_b   1.000
_cell.length_c   1.000
_cell.angle_alpha   90.00
_cell.angle_beta   90.00
_cell.angle_gamma   90.00
#
_symmetry.space_group_name_H-M   'P 1'
#
loop_
_entity.id
_entity.type
_entity.pdbx_description
1 polymer ?
#
loop_
_entity_poly.entity_id
_entity_poly.type
_entity_poly.pdbx_seq_one_letter_code
_entity_poly.pdbx_strand_id
1 'polypeptide(L)' 'YINHSCAPNCVAERVTFERGHKIIISSNRRIQKGEELCYDYKFDFEDDQHKIPCHCGAVNCRKWMN' A
#
# COMPACT_ATOMS: atom_id res chain seq x y z
N TYR A 1 12.26 0.59 2.53
CA TYR A 1 11.28 -0.19 1.75
C TYR A 1 9.97 -0.24 2.53
N ILE A 2 8.82 -0.14 1.86
CA ILE A 2 7.48 -0.22 2.49
C ILE A 2 6.67 -1.20 1.66
N ASN A 3 6.16 -2.27 2.27
CA ASN A 3 5.52 -3.39 1.56
C ASN A 3 4.04 -3.17 1.29
N HIS A 4 3.46 -4.07 0.49
CA HIS A 4 2.02 -4.15 0.26
C HIS A 4 1.29 -4.87 1.39
N SER A 5 0.11 -4.38 1.75
CA SER A 5 -0.88 -5.13 2.53
C SER A 5 -2.29 -4.83 2.06
N CYS A 6 -3.16 -5.85 2.05
CA CYS A 6 -4.60 -5.67 1.85
C CYS A 6 -5.31 -5.06 3.07
N ALA A 7 -4.63 -4.99 4.23
CA ALA A 7 -5.07 -4.25 5.41
C ALA A 7 -3.98 -3.24 5.81
N PRO A 8 -3.76 -2.18 4.99
CA PRO A 8 -2.63 -1.28 5.17
C PRO A 8 -2.80 -0.34 6.36
N ASN A 9 -1.68 0.05 6.99
CA ASN A 9 -1.65 1.08 8.05
C ASN A 9 -1.15 2.45 7.56
N CYS A 10 -0.73 2.53 6.29
CA CYS A 10 -0.34 3.75 5.60
C CYS A 10 -1.12 3.96 4.30
N VAL A 11 -1.21 5.21 3.85
CA VAL A 11 -1.75 5.62 2.56
C VAL A 11 -0.74 6.48 1.82
N ALA A 12 -0.72 6.37 0.49
CA ALA A 12 0.10 7.21 -0.39
C ALA A 12 -0.78 8.27 -1.05
N GLU A 13 -0.42 9.55 -0.86
CA GLU A 13 -1.20 10.69 -1.33
C GLU A 13 -0.35 11.57 -2.23
N ARG A 14 -0.92 12.03 -3.35
CA ARG A 14 -0.28 13.02 -4.21
C ARG A 14 -0.59 14.41 -3.68
N VAL A 15 0.41 15.05 -3.08
CA VAL A 15 0.31 16.39 -2.50
C VAL A 15 0.99 17.41 -3.42
N THR A 16 0.34 18.55 -3.64
CA THR A 16 0.87 19.65 -4.44
C THR A 16 1.68 20.60 -3.56
N PHE A 17 2.90 20.89 -3.98
CA PHE A 17 3.79 21.90 -3.40
C PHE A 17 4.12 22.96 -4.47
N GLU A 18 4.72 24.07 -4.06
CA GLU A 18 5.17 25.13 -5.00
C GLU A 18 6.08 24.59 -6.11
N ARG A 19 6.90 23.58 -5.79
CA ARG A 19 7.83 22.93 -6.74
C ARG A 19 7.24 21.71 -7.45
N GLY A 20 5.91 21.59 -7.50
CA GLY A 20 5.20 20.48 -8.14
C GLY A 20 4.67 19.44 -7.16
N HIS A 21 4.36 18.24 -7.67
CA HIS A 21 3.72 17.20 -6.86
C HIS A 21 4.73 16.28 -6.19
N LYS A 22 4.38 15.81 -4.99
CA LYS A 22 5.13 14.80 -4.25
C LYS A 22 4.17 13.71 -3.78
N ILE A 23 4.68 12.49 -3.66
CA ILE A 23 3.98 11.41 -2.99
C ILE A 23 4.34 11.47 -1.50
N ILE A 24 3.34 11.61 -0.66
CA ILE A 24 3.47 11.63 0.80
C ILE A 24 2.85 10.34 1.34
N ILE A 25 3.54 9.70 2.28
CA ILE A 25 3.04 8.53 2.98
C ILE A 25 2.55 8.98 4.35
N SER A 26 1.26 8.79 4.60
CA SER A 26 0.59 9.18 5.85
C SER A 26 0.06 7.92 6.56
N SER A 27 0.07 7.89 7.89
CA SER A 27 -0.56 6.82 8.67
C SER A 27 -2.08 7.00 8.71
N ASN A 28 -2.86 5.92 8.55
CA ASN A 28 -4.33 5.97 8.66
C ASN A 28 -4.87 5.59 10.05
N ARG A 29 -3.98 5.15 10.96
CA ARG A 29 -4.26 4.84 12.37
C ARG A 29 -2.98 5.00 13.20
N ARG A 30 -3.10 4.91 14.53
CA ARG A 30 -1.93 4.81 15.42
C ARG A 30 -1.20 3.49 15.16
N ILE A 31 0.13 3.56 15.04
CA ILE A 31 1.02 2.42 14.74
C ILE A 31 1.87 2.14 15.98
N GLN A 32 1.87 0.89 16.45
CA GLN A 32 2.68 0.48 17.60
C GLN A 32 4.12 0.15 17.19
N LYS A 33 5.03 0.17 18.17
CA LYS A 33 6.43 -0.21 17.95
C LYS A 33 6.50 -1.68 17.49
N GLY A 34 7.18 -1.91 16.36
CA GLY A 34 7.38 -3.24 15.79
C GLY A 34 6.34 -3.64 14.74
N GLU A 35 5.30 -2.84 14.53
CA GLU A 35 4.40 -3.04 13.39
C GLU A 35 5.10 -2.66 12.08
N GLU A 36 4.96 -3.50 11.06
CA GLU A 36 5.44 -3.20 9.71
C GLU A 36 4.59 -2.11 9.05
N LEU A 37 5.25 -1.12 8.43
CA LEU A 37 4.57 -0.12 7.61
C LEU A 37 4.22 -0.70 6.25
N CYS A 38 2.95 -0.60 5.86
CA CYS A 38 2.45 -1.09 4.59
C CYS A 38 1.38 -0.17 4.00
N TYR A 39 1.34 -0.06 2.68
CA TYR A 39 0.30 0.68 1.95
C TYR A 39 -0.25 -0.17 0.81
N ASP A 40 -1.46 0.17 0.34
CA ASP A 40 -2.01 -0.47 -0.84
C ASP A 40 -1.31 0.08 -2.09
N TYR A 41 -0.72 -0.81 -2.90
CA TYR A 41 0.03 -0.41 -4.08
C TYR A 41 -0.88 0.07 -5.20
N LYS A 42 -2.15 -0.37 -5.21
CA LYS A 42 -3.14 -0.02 -6.23
C LYS A 42 -2.57 -0.20 -7.64
N PHE A 43 -1.96 -1.35 -7.91
CA PHE A 43 -1.57 -1.67 -9.28
C PHE A 43 -2.81 -1.59 -10.18
N ASP A 44 -2.65 -1.03 -11.37
CA ASP A 44 -3.70 -1.05 -12.37
C ASP A 44 -4.12 -2.51 -12.66
N PHE A 45 -5.34 -2.70 -13.17
CA PHE A 45 -5.81 -4.03 -13.55
C PHE A 45 -4.87 -4.65 -14.60
N GLU A 46 -3.96 -5.49 -14.16
CA GLU A 46 -3.13 -6.30 -15.04
C GLU A 46 -3.96 -7.44 -15.66
N ASP A 47 -3.64 -7.79 -16.91
CA ASP A 47 -4.14 -9.00 -17.57
C ASP A 47 -3.88 -10.23 -16.66
N ASP A 48 -4.76 -11.22 -16.69
CA ASP A 48 -4.78 -12.35 -15.75
C ASP A 48 -3.45 -13.12 -15.70
N GLN A 49 -2.60 -12.96 -16.70
CA GLN A 49 -1.27 -13.56 -16.83
C GLN A 49 -0.17 -12.93 -15.95
N HIS A 50 -0.35 -11.71 -15.41
CA HIS A 50 0.71 -10.99 -14.68
C HIS A 50 0.44 -10.83 -13.17
N LYS A 51 -0.66 -11.39 -12.65
CA LYS A 51 -1.02 -11.26 -11.25
C LYS A 51 0.10 -11.74 -10.32
N ILE A 52 0.54 -10.87 -9.42
CA ILE A 52 1.56 -11.19 -8.42
C ILE A 52 0.87 -11.57 -7.10
N PRO A 53 1.16 -12.75 -6.52
CA PRO A 53 0.50 -13.21 -5.30
C PRO A 53 0.85 -12.33 -4.10
N CYS A 54 -0.16 -12.07 -3.28
CA CYS A 54 -0.04 -11.28 -2.06
C CYS A 54 0.20 -12.18 -0.85
N HIS A 55 1.27 -11.90 -0.12
CA HIS A 55 1.69 -12.64 1.07
C HIS A 55 1.50 -11.86 2.38
N CYS A 56 0.64 -10.83 2.40
CA CYS A 56 0.49 -9.95 3.56
C CYS A 56 -0.12 -10.59 4.81
N GLY A 57 -0.74 -11.77 4.70
CA GLY A 57 -1.34 -12.48 5.84
C GLY A 57 -2.60 -11.84 6.46
N ALA A 58 -3.14 -10.76 5.88
CA ALA A 58 -4.35 -10.13 6.38
C ALA A 58 -5.56 -11.08 6.34
N VAL A 59 -6.45 -10.98 7.34
CA VAL A 59 -7.66 -11.83 7.46
C VAL A 59 -8.49 -11.82 6.18
N ASN A 60 -8.66 -10.64 5.58
CA ASN A 60 -9.41 -10.45 4.33
C ASN A 60 -8.48 -10.15 3.13
N CYS A 61 -7.35 -10.85 3.03
CA CYS A 61 -6.39 -10.68 1.93
C CYS A 61 -7.01 -10.98 0.56
N ARG A 62 -6.86 -10.07 -0.41
CA ARG A 62 -7.29 -10.22 -1.82
C ARG A 62 -6.54 -11.32 -2.59
N LYS A 63 -5.49 -11.89 -2.01
CA LYS A 63 -4.57 -12.91 -2.57
C LYS A 63 -3.66 -12.42 -3.69
N TRP A 64 -3.88 -11.22 -4.21
CA TRP A 64 -3.08 -10.57 -5.25
C TRP A 64 -2.74 -9.12 -4.86
N MET A 65 -1.69 -8.55 -5.45
CA MET A 65 -1.23 -7.19 -5.13
C MET A 65 -1.96 -6.07 -5.90
N ASN A 66 -2.76 -6.43 -6.91
CA ASN A 66 -3.73 -5.57 -7.59
C ASN A 66 -5.09 -5.57 -6.88
#